data_AF-A0A512CZT9-F1
#
_entry.id   AF-A0A512CZT9-F1
#
_cell.length_a   1.000
_cell.length_b   1.000
_cell.length_c   1.000
_cell.angle_alpha   90.00
_cell.angle_beta   90.00
_cell.angle_gamma   90.00
#
_symmetry.space_group_name_H-M   'P 1'
#
loop_
_entity.id
_entity.type
_entity.pdbx_description
1 polymer ?
#
loop_
_entity_poly.entity_id
_entity_poly.type
_entity_poly.pdbx_seq_one_letter_code
_entity_poly.pdbx_strand_id
1 'polypeptide(L)'
;MNETNQPDPTSSTPRLDPDEARELLSRTEQVRRTARADQQGVAIPLLVLGPLTVGAAVLNEIGQWVEFHDLGPGESRSATPDELAFTSFVDRYWGTVGAVGLLVIGVWFGWRSRRHGVGSGAGAWIAGAVGVYVLFAYSGLLLPMWPPLTILTFLAPSAFIAVALLLIAWRRHNLRLALWILAFGVVTVMAGLFVFANRLYDLLGLLGASTDVVSAVGGKGDTAAQVILGVAMFVVGWRAHRSRAIAPPATPTTPAPSP
;
A
#
# COMPACT_ATOMS: atom_id res chain seq x y z
N MET A 1 51.25 0.19 -38.86
CA MET A 1 51.89 0.41 -37.56
C MET A 1 50.78 0.48 -36.53
N ASN A 2 50.65 -0.57 -35.72
CA ASN A 2 49.58 -0.72 -34.73
C ASN A 2 50.27 -0.75 -33.37
N GLU A 3 50.25 0.37 -32.65
CA GLU A 3 50.83 0.48 -31.31
C GLU A 3 49.98 -0.36 -30.35
N THR A 4 50.58 -1.45 -29.89
CA THR A 4 50.06 -2.30 -28.83
C THR A 4 50.17 -1.54 -27.52
N ASN A 5 49.04 -1.06 -27.03
CA ASN A 5 48.90 -0.41 -25.73
C ASN A 5 49.07 -1.49 -24.64
N GLN A 6 50.31 -1.78 -24.28
CA GLN A 6 50.67 -2.80 -23.30
C GLN A 6 50.43 -2.23 -21.90
N PRO A 7 49.49 -2.79 -21.12
CA PRO A 7 49.19 -2.28 -19.78
C PRO A 7 50.41 -2.42 -18.86
N ASP A 8 50.79 -1.32 -18.24
CA ASP A 8 51.95 -1.22 -17.35
C ASP A 8 51.76 -2.15 -16.13
N PRO A 9 52.58 -3.21 -16.00
CA PRO A 9 52.47 -4.19 -14.92
C PRO A 9 52.89 -3.63 -13.55
N THR A 10 53.35 -2.38 -13.49
CA THR A 10 53.78 -1.71 -12.26
C THR A 10 52.75 -0.78 -11.63
N SER A 11 51.53 -0.71 -12.20
CA SER A 11 50.38 -0.04 -11.59
C SER A 11 49.90 -0.82 -10.34
N SER A 12 50.69 -0.75 -9.28
CA SER A 12 50.31 -1.20 -7.95
C SER A 12 49.03 -0.47 -7.56
N THR A 13 47.93 -1.23 -7.47
CA THR A 13 46.65 -0.71 -7.01
C THR A 13 46.92 -0.09 -5.63
N PRO A 14 46.63 1.21 -5.41
CA PRO A 14 46.88 1.82 -4.13
C PRO A 14 46.12 1.02 -3.08
N ARG A 15 46.87 0.30 -2.23
CA ARG A 15 46.29 -0.45 -1.11
C ARG A 15 45.76 0.60 -0.14
N LEU A 16 44.44 0.67 -0.02
CA LEU A 16 43.79 1.45 1.04
C LEU A 16 44.40 1.05 2.39
N ASP A 17 44.72 2.06 3.19
CA ASP A 17 45.18 1.87 4.56
C ASP A 17 44.14 1.00 5.31
N PRO A 18 44.55 -0.08 6.00
CA PRO A 18 43.63 -0.91 6.78
C PRO A 18 42.76 -0.11 7.76
N ASP A 19 43.23 1.02 8.28
CA ASP A 19 42.42 1.87 9.18
C ASP A 19 41.37 2.69 8.42
N GLU A 20 41.69 3.21 7.23
CA GLU A 20 40.75 3.88 6.35
C GLU A 20 39.66 2.92 5.82
N ALA A 21 40.06 1.67 5.50
CA ALA A 21 39.12 0.62 5.11
C ALA A 21 38.14 0.26 6.24
N ARG A 22 38.61 0.20 7.49
CA ARG A 22 37.77 -0.02 8.67
C ARG A 22 36.80 1.14 8.90
N GLU A 23 37.26 2.37 8.72
CA GLU A 23 36.41 3.55 8.84
C GLU A 23 35.29 3.54 7.79
N LEU A 24 35.61 3.28 6.52
CA LEU A 24 34.62 3.18 5.44
C LEU A 24 33.59 2.06 5.68
N LEU A 25 34.05 0.90 6.18
CA LEU A 25 33.15 -0.21 6.56
C LEU A 25 32.24 0.18 7.73
N SER A 26 32.77 0.87 8.74
CA SER A 26 31.95 1.33 9.88
C SER A 26 30.89 2.36 9.46
N ARG A 27 31.25 3.32 8.58
CA ARG A 27 30.33 4.31 8.03
C ARG A 27 29.25 3.64 7.19
N THR A 28 29.60 2.68 6.33
CA THR A 28 28.62 1.94 5.52
C THR A 28 27.70 1.06 6.36
N GLU A 29 28.22 0.41 7.40
CA GLU A 29 27.44 -0.35 8.39
C GLU A 29 26.46 0.58 9.14
N GLN A 30 26.90 1.78 9.54
CA GLN A 30 26.06 2.78 10.21
C GLN A 30 24.97 3.33 9.27
N VAL A 31 25.30 3.62 8.01
CA VAL A 31 24.31 3.99 6.98
C VAL A 31 23.31 2.86 6.76
N ARG A 32 23.77 1.60 6.69
CA ARG A 32 22.90 0.43 6.53
C ARG A 32 21.96 0.24 7.72
N ARG A 33 22.46 0.43 8.95
CA ARG A 33 21.65 0.38 10.18
C ARG A 33 20.63 1.51 10.21
N THR A 34 21.03 2.72 9.84
CA THR A 34 20.14 3.89 9.79
C THR A 34 19.06 3.74 8.71
N ALA A 35 19.43 3.21 7.54
CA ALA A 35 18.48 2.90 6.46
C ALA A 35 17.50 1.76 6.85
N ARG A 36 17.95 0.75 7.60
CA ARG A 36 17.07 -0.30 8.16
C ARG A 36 16.16 0.21 9.28
N ALA A 37 16.63 1.16 10.07
CA ALA A 37 15.86 1.80 11.13
C ALA A 37 14.84 2.82 10.58
N ASP A 38 14.89 3.14 9.28
CA ASP A 38 14.02 4.13 8.65
C ASP A 38 12.57 3.63 8.52
N GLN A 39 11.78 3.87 9.57
CA GLN A 39 10.36 3.54 9.62
C GLN A 39 9.51 4.30 8.59
N GLN A 40 10.07 5.30 7.89
CA GLN A 40 9.35 6.05 6.86
C GLN A 40 8.91 5.16 5.69
N GLY A 41 9.60 4.03 5.46
CA GLY A 41 9.16 3.03 4.50
C GLY A 41 7.78 2.42 4.81
N VAL A 42 7.39 2.39 6.09
CA VAL A 42 6.10 1.84 6.54
C VAL A 42 5.03 2.92 6.63
N ALA A 43 5.38 4.12 7.13
CA ALA A 43 4.40 5.13 7.52
C ALA A 43 3.53 5.62 6.35
N ILE A 44 4.13 5.94 5.20
CA ILE A 44 3.41 6.58 4.09
C ILE A 44 2.39 5.65 3.43
N PRO A 45 2.71 4.40 3.05
CA PRO A 45 1.71 3.48 2.52
C PRO A 45 0.50 3.31 3.45
N LEU A 46 0.73 3.23 4.76
CA LEU A 46 -0.35 3.06 5.74
C LEU A 46 -1.19 4.32 5.93
N LEU A 47 -0.56 5.51 5.90
CA LEU A 47 -1.26 6.79 5.98
C LEU A 47 -2.11 7.08 4.74
N VAL A 48 -1.74 6.52 3.58
CA VAL A 48 -2.54 6.63 2.35
C VAL A 48 -3.63 5.56 2.32
N LEU A 49 -3.27 4.29 2.51
CA LEU A 49 -4.23 3.19 2.43
C LEU A 49 -5.29 3.22 3.54
N GLY A 50 -4.92 3.58 4.77
CA GLY A 50 -5.85 3.56 5.90
C GLY A 50 -7.10 4.41 5.65
N PRO A 51 -6.97 5.72 5.36
CA PRO A 51 -8.09 6.59 5.01
C PRO A 51 -8.84 6.15 3.75
N LEU A 52 -8.14 5.62 2.74
CA LEU A 52 -8.79 5.09 1.53
C LEU A 52 -9.67 3.88 1.84
N THR A 53 -9.22 2.97 2.71
CA THR A 53 -10.02 1.83 3.14
C THR A 53 -11.25 2.26 3.93
N VAL A 54 -11.11 3.24 4.82
CA VAL A 54 -12.27 3.81 5.54
C VAL A 54 -13.22 4.51 4.58
N GLY A 55 -12.69 5.28 3.63
CA GLY A 55 -13.50 5.96 2.60
C GLY A 55 -14.29 4.98 1.74
N ALA A 56 -13.69 3.88 1.31
CA ALA A 56 -14.38 2.82 0.60
C ALA A 56 -15.53 2.21 1.42
N ALA A 57 -15.29 1.91 2.69
CA ALA A 57 -16.30 1.36 3.58
C ALA A 57 -17.47 2.33 3.78
N VAL A 58 -17.19 3.62 3.98
CA VAL A 58 -18.22 4.66 4.10
C VAL A 58 -19.03 4.81 2.80
N LEU A 59 -18.38 4.79 1.64
CA LEU A 59 -19.07 4.86 0.35
C LEU A 59 -19.96 3.65 0.08
N ASN A 60 -19.52 2.44 0.46
CA ASN A 60 -20.33 1.24 0.39
C ASN A 60 -21.60 1.35 1.26
N GLU A 61 -21.47 1.82 2.50
CA GLU A 61 -22.62 2.02 3.39
C GLU A 61 -23.59 3.08 2.84
N ILE A 62 -23.06 4.19 2.32
CA ILE A 62 -23.90 5.21 1.69
C ILE A 62 -24.62 4.62 0.47
N GLY A 63 -23.94 3.81 -0.34
CA GLY A 63 -24.55 3.16 -1.51
C GLY A 63 -25.69 2.23 -1.15
N GLN A 64 -25.47 1.37 -0.16
CA GLN A 64 -26.51 0.50 0.36
C GLN A 64 -27.68 1.32 0.93
N TRP A 65 -27.41 2.39 1.68
CA TRP A 65 -28.47 3.23 2.20
C TRP A 65 -29.27 3.89 1.08
N VAL A 66 -28.60 4.48 0.08
CA VAL A 66 -29.26 5.11 -1.09
C VAL A 66 -30.14 4.10 -1.85
N GLU A 67 -29.69 2.85 -2.01
CA GLU A 67 -30.43 1.82 -2.73
C GLU A 67 -31.65 1.29 -1.93
N PHE A 68 -31.53 1.15 -0.61
CA PHE A 68 -32.52 0.44 0.22
C PHE A 68 -33.37 1.32 1.14
N HIS A 69 -33.05 2.60 1.35
CA HIS A 69 -33.75 3.43 2.35
C HIS A 69 -35.26 3.61 2.08
N ASP A 70 -35.66 3.61 0.82
CA ASP A 70 -37.06 3.81 0.39
C ASP A 70 -37.81 2.49 0.17
N LEU A 71 -37.17 1.34 0.37
CA LEU A 71 -37.78 0.03 0.13
C LEU A 71 -38.33 -0.56 1.42
N GLY A 72 -39.62 -0.94 1.40
CA GLY A 72 -40.22 -1.74 2.45
C GLY A 72 -39.68 -3.17 2.49
N PRO A 73 -39.91 -3.92 3.58
CA PRO A 73 -39.46 -5.31 3.68
C PRO A 73 -40.03 -6.17 2.53
N GLY A 74 -39.14 -6.76 1.72
CA GLY A 74 -39.51 -7.63 0.60
C GLY A 74 -39.93 -6.89 -0.69
N GLU A 75 -39.89 -5.56 -0.69
CA GLU A 75 -40.11 -4.78 -1.89
C GLU A 75 -38.86 -4.78 -2.77
N SER A 76 -39.07 -4.81 -4.08
CA SER A 76 -38.00 -4.66 -5.06
C SER A 76 -38.43 -3.61 -6.08
N ARG A 77 -37.48 -2.75 -6.47
CA ARG A 77 -37.67 -1.79 -7.55
C ARG A 77 -36.44 -1.78 -8.44
N SER A 78 -36.60 -1.34 -9.67
CA SER A 78 -35.45 -1.01 -10.52
C SER A 78 -34.73 0.20 -9.93
N ALA A 79 -33.40 0.11 -9.85
CA ALA A 79 -32.56 1.25 -9.47
C ALA A 79 -32.78 2.43 -10.44
N THR A 80 -32.83 3.64 -9.90
CA THR A 80 -32.90 4.87 -10.71
C THR A 80 -31.59 5.10 -11.46
N PRO A 81 -31.58 5.88 -12.56
CA PRO A 81 -30.33 6.22 -13.26
C PRO A 81 -29.27 6.84 -12.34
N ASP A 82 -29.68 7.65 -11.37
CA ASP A 82 -28.78 8.31 -10.42
C ASP A 82 -28.19 7.31 -9.40
N GLU A 83 -29.00 6.36 -8.92
CA GLU A 83 -28.54 5.24 -8.08
C GLU A 83 -27.54 4.37 -8.83
N LEU A 84 -27.83 4.00 -10.08
CA LEU A 84 -26.91 3.23 -10.92
C LEU A 84 -25.59 3.96 -11.16
N ALA A 85 -25.64 5.28 -11.37
CA ALA A 85 -24.44 6.10 -11.51
C ALA A 85 -23.62 6.13 -10.21
N PHE A 86 -24.27 6.23 -9.06
CA PHE A 86 -23.61 6.18 -7.76
C PHE A 86 -22.98 4.81 -7.48
N THR A 87 -23.72 3.71 -7.67
CA THR A 87 -23.19 2.35 -7.50
C THR A 87 -22.02 2.10 -8.45
N SER A 88 -22.10 2.57 -9.70
CA SER A 88 -20.98 2.49 -10.64
C SER A 88 -19.76 3.30 -10.18
N PHE A 89 -19.97 4.44 -9.52
CA PHE A 89 -18.88 5.22 -8.92
C PHE A 89 -18.24 4.47 -7.75
N VAL A 90 -19.04 3.87 -6.86
CA VAL A 90 -18.56 3.06 -5.72
C VAL A 90 -17.74 1.87 -6.21
N ASP A 91 -18.22 1.14 -7.22
CA ASP A 91 -17.50 0.02 -7.84
C ASP A 91 -16.16 0.44 -8.46
N ARG A 92 -16.08 1.67 -8.98
CA ARG A 92 -14.87 2.24 -9.57
C ARG A 92 -13.94 2.89 -8.55
N TYR A 93 -14.36 3.07 -7.31
CA TYR A 93 -13.60 3.79 -6.28
C TYR A 93 -12.21 3.16 -6.09
N TRP A 94 -12.13 1.84 -5.87
CA TRP A 94 -10.84 1.17 -5.67
C TRP A 94 -9.97 1.17 -6.91
N GLY A 95 -10.56 1.00 -8.09
CA GLY A 95 -9.83 1.06 -9.36
C GLY A 95 -9.20 2.42 -9.63
N THR A 96 -9.92 3.50 -9.30
CA THR A 96 -9.47 4.88 -9.57
C THR A 96 -8.67 5.43 -8.40
N VAL A 97 -9.29 5.59 -7.23
CA VAL A 97 -8.70 6.21 -6.06
C VAL A 97 -7.59 5.32 -5.47
N GLY A 98 -7.77 4.00 -5.47
CA GLY A 98 -6.72 3.07 -5.05
C GLY A 98 -5.47 3.16 -5.94
N ALA A 99 -5.66 3.28 -7.27
CA ALA A 99 -4.55 3.46 -8.20
C ALA A 99 -3.86 4.83 -8.05
N VAL A 100 -4.63 5.91 -7.83
CA VAL A 100 -4.09 7.24 -7.49
C VAL A 100 -3.29 7.18 -6.18
N GLY A 101 -3.79 6.50 -5.15
CA GLY A 101 -3.08 6.29 -3.90
C GLY A 101 -1.74 5.56 -4.11
N LEU A 102 -1.74 4.53 -4.97
CA LEU A 102 -0.53 3.80 -5.33
C LEU A 102 0.47 4.68 -6.13
N LEU A 103 -0.02 5.57 -7.00
CA LEU A 103 0.82 6.57 -7.67
C LEU A 103 1.46 7.53 -6.67
N VAL A 104 0.70 8.06 -5.71
CA VAL A 104 1.23 8.94 -4.65
C VAL A 104 2.31 8.23 -3.85
N ILE A 105 2.10 6.96 -3.48
CA ILE A 105 3.09 6.13 -2.80
C ILE A 105 4.36 5.96 -3.67
N GLY A 106 4.19 5.64 -4.95
CA GLY A 106 5.29 5.46 -5.90
C GLY A 106 6.10 6.74 -6.10
N VAL A 107 5.44 7.88 -6.34
CA VAL A 107 6.06 9.20 -6.49
C VAL A 107 6.82 9.59 -5.23
N TRP A 108 6.21 9.41 -4.05
CA TRP A 108 6.87 9.71 -2.77
C TRP A 108 8.14 8.87 -2.59
N PHE A 109 8.07 7.56 -2.87
CA PHE A 109 9.24 6.70 -2.80
C PHE A 109 10.32 7.08 -3.82
N GLY A 110 9.92 7.48 -5.04
CA GLY A 110 10.85 7.89 -6.09
C GLY A 110 11.57 9.19 -5.74
N TRP A 111 10.83 10.19 -5.28
CA TRP A 111 11.38 11.46 -4.82
C TRP A 111 12.32 11.28 -3.63
N ARG A 112 11.94 10.44 -2.66
CA ARG A 112 12.78 10.07 -1.53
C ARG A 112 14.08 9.41 -1.97
N SER A 113 14.00 8.43 -2.88
CA SER A 113 15.18 7.70 -3.38
C SER A 113 16.17 8.64 -4.05
N ARG A 114 15.68 9.63 -4.82
CA ARG A 114 16.53 10.65 -5.44
C ARG A 114 17.24 11.54 -4.41
N ARG A 115 16.52 11.96 -3.36
CA ARG A 115 17.08 12.85 -2.32
C ARG A 115 18.14 12.20 -1.44
N HIS A 116 18.05 10.90 -1.17
CA HIS A 116 18.93 10.23 -0.22
C HIS A 116 20.08 9.45 -0.90
N GLY A 117 20.17 9.47 -2.23
CA GLY A 117 21.25 8.81 -2.99
C GLY A 117 21.31 7.28 -2.86
N VAL A 118 20.38 6.66 -2.14
CA VAL A 118 20.36 5.21 -1.91
C VAL A 118 19.76 4.53 -3.13
N GLY A 119 20.49 3.61 -3.76
CA GLY A 119 20.21 2.91 -5.03
C GLY A 119 18.94 2.04 -5.09
N SER A 120 17.86 2.41 -4.40
CA SER A 120 16.58 1.68 -4.35
C SER A 120 15.58 2.10 -5.45
N GLY A 121 16.06 2.68 -6.56
CA GLY A 121 15.21 3.35 -7.55
C GLY A 121 14.10 2.47 -8.15
N ALA A 122 14.39 1.19 -8.43
CA ALA A 122 13.46 0.33 -9.15
C ALA A 122 12.14 0.06 -8.40
N GLY A 123 12.15 -0.05 -7.07
CA GLY A 123 10.95 -0.37 -6.29
C GLY A 123 9.88 0.72 -6.33
N ALA A 124 10.29 1.99 -6.37
CA ALA A 124 9.38 3.13 -6.47
C ALA A 124 8.64 3.16 -7.81
N TRP A 125 9.34 2.82 -8.89
CA TRP A 125 8.78 2.77 -10.24
C TRP A 125 7.82 1.60 -10.41
N ILE A 126 7.97 0.48 -9.68
CA ILE A 126 7.01 -0.63 -9.71
C ILE A 126 5.65 -0.17 -9.18
N ALA A 127 5.60 0.54 -8.04
CA ALA A 127 4.34 1.13 -7.56
C ALA A 127 3.77 2.09 -8.61
N GLY A 128 4.57 3.04 -9.11
CA GLY A 128 4.09 3.98 -10.13
C GLY A 128 3.51 3.27 -11.35
N ALA A 129 4.24 2.29 -11.90
CA ALA A 129 3.85 1.54 -13.08
C ALA A 129 2.58 0.70 -12.85
N VAL A 130 2.45 0.04 -11.70
CA VAL A 130 1.22 -0.70 -11.38
C VAL A 130 0.04 0.27 -11.21
N GLY A 131 0.25 1.45 -10.63
CA GLY A 131 -0.80 2.45 -10.47
C GLY A 131 -1.29 2.97 -11.82
N VAL A 132 -0.36 3.27 -12.73
CA VAL A 132 -0.68 3.59 -14.12
C VAL A 132 -1.43 2.42 -14.78
N TYR A 133 -0.91 1.19 -14.66
CA TYR A 133 -1.55 0.01 -15.23
C TYR A 133 -3.01 -0.15 -14.76
N VAL A 134 -3.27 -0.05 -13.46
CA VAL A 134 -4.64 -0.18 -12.91
C VAL A 134 -5.55 0.91 -13.44
N LEU A 135 -5.08 2.16 -13.56
CA LEU A 135 -5.86 3.25 -14.19
C LEU A 135 -6.17 2.97 -15.66
N PHE A 136 -5.20 2.46 -16.42
CA PHE A 136 -5.37 2.11 -17.82
C PHE A 136 -6.30 0.88 -18.02
N ALA A 137 -6.27 -0.07 -17.08
CA ALA A 137 -7.23 -1.17 -17.07
C ALA A 137 -8.65 -0.65 -16.80
N TYR A 138 -8.82 0.23 -15.81
CA TYR A 138 -10.12 0.77 -15.42
C TYR A 138 -10.74 1.75 -16.42
N SER A 139 -9.94 2.42 -17.24
CA SER A 139 -10.44 3.26 -18.33
C SER A 139 -10.93 2.46 -19.55
N GLY A 140 -10.73 1.13 -19.57
CA GLY A 140 -11.06 0.27 -20.70
C GLY A 140 -10.05 0.31 -21.85
N LEU A 141 -9.01 1.14 -21.76
CA LEU A 141 -7.97 1.28 -22.79
C LEU A 141 -7.20 -0.02 -23.05
N LEU A 142 -7.04 -0.87 -22.03
CA LEU A 142 -6.32 -2.15 -22.15
C LEU A 142 -7.21 -3.33 -22.56
N LEU A 143 -8.53 -3.16 -22.56
CA LEU A 143 -9.49 -4.21 -22.88
C LEU A 143 -9.22 -4.88 -24.24
N PRO A 144 -8.95 -4.15 -25.35
CA PRO A 144 -8.71 -4.79 -26.65
C PRO A 144 -7.36 -5.51 -26.76
N MET A 145 -6.35 -5.11 -25.98
CA MET A 145 -5.01 -5.72 -26.04
C MET A 145 -4.89 -6.94 -25.14
N TRP A 146 -5.49 -6.89 -23.94
CA TRP A 146 -5.35 -7.97 -22.96
C TRP A 146 -6.62 -8.13 -22.10
N PRO A 147 -7.69 -8.72 -22.68
CA PRO A 147 -8.96 -8.91 -21.98
C PRO A 147 -8.88 -9.66 -20.64
N PRO A 148 -8.18 -10.82 -20.53
CA PRO A 148 -8.26 -11.61 -19.29
C PRO A 148 -7.63 -10.89 -18.11
N LEU A 149 -6.50 -10.19 -18.32
CA LEU A 149 -5.84 -9.44 -17.26
C LEU A 149 -6.64 -8.20 -16.87
N THR A 150 -7.28 -7.54 -17.83
CA THR A 150 -8.16 -6.39 -17.59
C THR A 150 -9.36 -6.80 -16.76
N ILE A 151 -10.03 -7.91 -17.11
CA ILE A 151 -11.17 -8.46 -16.36
C ILE A 151 -10.74 -8.82 -14.93
N LEU A 152 -9.59 -9.49 -14.77
CA LEU A 152 -9.07 -9.83 -13.45
C LEU A 152 -8.80 -8.57 -12.60
N THR A 153 -8.29 -7.50 -13.21
CA THR A 153 -8.04 -6.22 -12.53
C THR A 153 -9.33 -5.53 -12.11
N PHE A 154 -10.38 -5.61 -12.92
CA PHE A 154 -11.71 -5.12 -12.56
C PHE A 154 -12.34 -5.89 -11.40
N LEU A 155 -12.15 -7.22 -11.36
CA LEU A 155 -12.73 -8.07 -10.32
C LEU A 155 -12.03 -7.89 -8.96
N ALA A 156 -10.73 -7.61 -8.96
CA ALA A 156 -9.95 -7.57 -7.72
C ALA A 156 -8.87 -6.47 -7.73
N PRO A 157 -9.21 -5.18 -7.89
CA PRO A 157 -8.23 -4.09 -7.93
C PRO A 157 -7.35 -4.02 -6.67
N SER A 158 -7.95 -4.29 -5.51
CA SER A 158 -7.26 -4.33 -4.21
C SER A 158 -6.17 -5.41 -4.16
N ALA A 159 -6.36 -6.55 -4.83
CA ALA A 159 -5.37 -7.62 -4.90
C ALA A 159 -4.12 -7.19 -5.69
N PHE A 160 -4.29 -6.50 -6.82
CA PHE A 160 -3.17 -5.96 -7.59
C PHE A 160 -2.41 -4.88 -6.80
N ILE A 161 -3.13 -3.99 -6.12
CA ILE A 161 -2.55 -2.98 -5.22
C ILE A 161 -1.74 -3.68 -4.12
N ALA A 162 -2.30 -4.69 -3.48
CA ALA A 162 -1.63 -5.45 -2.42
C ALA A 162 -0.35 -6.14 -2.94
N VAL A 163 -0.41 -6.82 -4.09
CA VAL A 163 0.76 -7.47 -4.70
C VAL A 163 1.86 -6.45 -5.01
N ALA A 164 1.52 -5.31 -5.61
CA ALA A 164 2.50 -4.26 -5.92
C ALA A 164 3.21 -3.74 -4.66
N LEU A 165 2.44 -3.48 -3.61
CA LEU A 165 3.00 -3.03 -2.35
C LEU A 165 3.81 -4.14 -1.66
N LEU A 166 3.39 -5.41 -1.76
CA LEU A 166 4.11 -6.54 -1.19
C LEU A 166 5.48 -6.70 -1.86
N LEU A 167 5.55 -6.53 -3.18
CA LEU A 167 6.81 -6.49 -3.93
C LEU A 167 7.73 -5.37 -3.43
N ILE A 168 7.17 -4.19 -3.13
CA ILE A 168 7.93 -3.08 -2.54
C ILE A 168 8.43 -3.45 -1.14
N ALA A 169 7.56 -4.02 -0.30
CA ALA A 169 7.92 -4.42 1.05
C ALA A 169 9.01 -5.49 1.04
N TRP A 170 8.91 -6.47 0.14
CA TRP A 170 9.90 -7.52 -0.06
C TRP A 170 11.25 -6.95 -0.52
N ARG A 171 11.27 -6.09 -1.56
CA ARG A 171 12.50 -5.45 -2.02
C ARG A 171 13.15 -4.55 -0.97
N ARG A 172 12.35 -3.97 -0.08
CA ARG A 172 12.84 -3.16 1.05
C ARG A 172 13.19 -4.00 2.29
N HIS A 173 13.02 -5.33 2.22
CA HIS A 173 13.16 -6.25 3.35
C HIS A 173 12.43 -5.76 4.61
N ASN A 174 11.24 -5.17 4.43
CA ASN A 174 10.46 -4.57 5.51
C ASN A 174 9.28 -5.48 5.86
N LEU A 175 9.53 -6.42 6.79
CA LEU A 175 8.53 -7.39 7.23
C LEU A 175 7.28 -6.73 7.83
N ARG A 176 7.44 -5.61 8.55
CA ARG A 176 6.31 -4.89 9.15
C ARG A 176 5.36 -4.36 8.08
N LEU A 177 5.91 -3.73 7.04
CA LEU A 177 5.11 -3.26 5.91
C LEU A 177 4.45 -4.44 5.19
N ALA A 178 5.19 -5.52 4.95
CA ALA A 178 4.66 -6.71 4.29
C ALA A 178 3.47 -7.32 5.05
N LEU A 179 3.54 -7.41 6.38
CA LEU A 179 2.45 -7.91 7.21
C LEU A 179 1.19 -7.03 7.11
N TRP A 180 1.36 -5.70 7.15
CA TRP A 180 0.21 -4.80 6.99
C TRP A 180 -0.41 -4.85 5.60
N ILE A 181 0.41 -4.97 4.56
CA ILE A 181 -0.09 -5.11 3.18
C ILE A 181 -0.77 -6.46 2.99
N LEU A 182 -0.25 -7.53 3.58
CA LEU A 182 -0.87 -8.83 3.55
C LEU A 182 -2.22 -8.80 4.26
N ALA A 183 -2.29 -8.21 5.47
CA ALA A 183 -3.54 -8.01 6.18
C ALA A 183 -4.53 -7.17 5.35
N PHE A 184 -4.05 -6.10 4.71
CA PHE A 184 -4.84 -5.28 3.78
C PHE A 184 -5.42 -6.11 2.63
N GLY A 185 -4.57 -6.83 1.90
CA GLY A 185 -5.00 -7.64 0.76
C GLY A 185 -6.00 -8.73 1.18
N VAL A 186 -5.70 -9.47 2.24
CA VAL A 186 -6.58 -10.53 2.76
C VAL A 186 -7.93 -9.97 3.18
N VAL A 187 -7.96 -8.93 4.04
CA VAL A 187 -9.22 -8.39 4.55
C VAL A 187 -10.04 -7.76 3.44
N THR A 188 -9.44 -6.98 2.54
CA THR A 188 -10.19 -6.34 1.44
C THR A 188 -10.75 -7.37 0.45
N VAL A 189 -9.99 -8.42 0.10
CA VAL A 189 -10.47 -9.49 -0.78
C VAL A 189 -11.56 -10.31 -0.09
N MET A 190 -11.37 -10.70 1.18
CA MET A 190 -12.39 -11.43 1.93
C MET A 190 -13.67 -10.62 2.11
N ALA A 191 -13.55 -9.31 2.36
CA ALA A 191 -14.69 -8.40 2.43
C ALA A 191 -15.41 -8.28 1.09
N GLY A 192 -14.68 -8.20 -0.03
CA GLY A 192 -15.27 -8.22 -1.38
C GLY A 192 -15.97 -9.54 -1.74
N LEU A 193 -15.65 -10.63 -1.04
CA LEU A 193 -16.30 -11.93 -1.16
C LEU A 193 -17.40 -12.16 -0.10
N PHE A 194 -17.80 -11.12 0.62
CA PHE A 194 -18.81 -11.15 1.69
C PHE A 194 -18.51 -12.11 2.84
N VAL A 195 -17.23 -12.45 3.06
CA VAL A 195 -16.86 -13.47 4.04
C VAL A 195 -17.18 -13.00 5.46
N PHE A 196 -16.92 -11.74 5.81
CA PHE A 196 -17.15 -11.29 7.18
C PHE A 196 -18.63 -11.10 7.46
N ALA A 197 -19.41 -10.60 6.50
CA ALA A 197 -20.86 -10.56 6.63
C ALA A 197 -21.43 -11.97 6.83
N ASN A 198 -21.10 -12.92 5.96
CA ASN A 198 -21.60 -14.31 6.06
C ASN A 198 -21.25 -14.96 7.41
N ARG A 199 -20.03 -14.76 7.90
CA ARG A 199 -19.63 -15.28 9.21
C ARG A 199 -20.34 -14.60 10.37
N LEU A 200 -20.63 -13.32 10.26
CA LEU A 200 -21.41 -12.60 11.26
C LEU A 200 -22.88 -13.05 11.25
N TYR A 201 -23.46 -13.30 10.07
CA TYR A 201 -24.77 -13.93 9.92
C TYR A 201 -24.83 -15.29 10.62
N ASP A 202 -23.86 -16.18 10.33
CA ASP A 202 -23.76 -17.50 10.97
C ASP A 202 -23.70 -17.39 12.50
N LEU A 203 -22.84 -16.50 13.01
CA LEU A 203 -22.64 -16.31 14.45
C LEU A 203 -23.90 -15.76 15.14
N LEU A 204 -24.57 -14.76 14.56
CA LEU A 204 -25.79 -14.20 15.12
C LEU A 204 -26.95 -15.22 15.11
N GLY A 205 -27.06 -16.01 14.03
CA GLY A 205 -28.02 -17.11 13.95
C GLY A 205 -27.77 -18.18 15.02
N LEU A 206 -26.51 -18.57 15.23
CA LEU A 206 -26.12 -19.51 16.28
C LEU A 206 -26.42 -19.00 17.70
N LEU A 207 -26.35 -17.69 17.91
CA LEU A 207 -26.69 -17.05 19.19
C LEU A 207 -28.19 -16.85 19.40
N GLY A 208 -29.03 -17.27 18.44
CA GLY A 208 -30.48 -17.11 18.52
C GLY A 208 -30.95 -15.66 18.43
N ALA A 209 -30.17 -14.79 17.80
CA ALA A 209 -30.59 -13.42 17.54
C ALA A 209 -31.83 -13.39 16.63
N SER A 210 -32.70 -12.40 16.83
CA SER A 210 -33.87 -12.25 15.96
C SER A 210 -33.46 -11.98 14.51
N THR A 211 -34.32 -12.35 13.56
CA THR A 211 -34.10 -12.11 12.13
C THR A 211 -33.81 -10.65 11.81
N ASP A 212 -34.43 -9.73 12.54
CA ASP A 212 -34.24 -8.29 12.38
C ASP A 212 -32.84 -7.83 12.82
N VAL A 213 -32.32 -8.41 13.90
CA VAL A 213 -30.94 -8.13 14.36
C VAL A 213 -29.93 -8.74 13.42
N VAL A 214 -30.19 -9.98 12.97
CA VAL A 214 -29.34 -10.71 12.03
C VAL A 214 -29.20 -9.94 10.72
N SER A 215 -30.30 -9.43 10.15
CA SER A 215 -30.27 -8.64 8.91
C SER A 215 -29.62 -7.26 9.12
N ALA A 216 -29.95 -6.55 10.20
CA ALA A 216 -29.43 -5.21 10.45
C ALA A 216 -27.92 -5.18 10.78
N VAL A 217 -27.40 -6.23 11.43
CA VAL A 217 -26.02 -6.30 11.91
C VAL A 217 -25.15 -7.20 11.04
N GLY A 218 -25.67 -8.32 10.55
CA GLY A 218 -24.94 -9.30 9.75
C GLY A 218 -24.34 -8.69 8.48
N GLY A 219 -25.11 -7.86 7.77
CA GLY A 219 -24.65 -7.16 6.56
C GLY A 219 -23.47 -6.21 6.79
N LYS A 220 -23.24 -5.77 8.03
CA LYS A 220 -22.18 -4.80 8.37
C LYS A 220 -20.81 -5.43 8.64
N GLY A 221 -20.71 -6.76 8.59
CA GLY A 221 -19.47 -7.48 8.91
C GLY A 221 -18.30 -7.04 8.03
N ASP A 222 -18.49 -6.93 6.72
CA ASP A 222 -17.44 -6.55 5.78
C ASP A 222 -17.01 -5.09 5.95
N THR A 223 -17.98 -4.17 6.07
CA THR A 223 -17.72 -2.76 6.37
C THR A 223 -16.94 -2.60 7.67
N ALA A 224 -17.38 -3.26 8.75
CA ALA A 224 -16.71 -3.20 10.04
C ALA A 224 -15.25 -3.68 9.95
N ALA A 225 -15.00 -4.80 9.26
CA ALA A 225 -13.65 -5.32 9.05
C ALA A 225 -12.76 -4.32 8.28
N GLN A 226 -13.29 -3.69 7.23
CA GLN A 226 -12.57 -2.67 6.46
C GLN A 226 -12.28 -1.41 7.29
N VAL A 227 -13.26 -0.91 8.06
CA VAL A 227 -13.08 0.27 8.93
C VAL A 227 -12.03 0.00 10.00
N ILE A 228 -12.12 -1.14 10.70
CA ILE A 228 -11.16 -1.53 11.74
C ILE A 228 -9.75 -1.59 11.16
N LEU A 229 -9.57 -2.25 10.01
CA LEU A 229 -8.29 -2.33 9.34
C LEU A 229 -7.77 -0.94 8.93
N GLY A 230 -8.61 -0.13 8.29
CA GLY A 230 -8.23 1.20 7.81
C GLY A 230 -7.79 2.13 8.93
N VAL A 231 -8.53 2.13 10.05
CA VAL A 231 -8.17 2.89 11.27
C VAL A 231 -6.87 2.35 11.86
N ALA A 232 -6.70 1.03 11.97
CA ALA A 232 -5.48 0.44 12.52
C ALA A 232 -4.24 0.81 11.68
N MET A 233 -4.33 0.70 10.35
CA MET A 233 -3.28 1.11 9.43
C MET A 233 -2.94 2.59 9.60
N PHE A 234 -3.95 3.47 9.63
CA PHE A 234 -3.75 4.91 9.82
C PHE A 234 -3.04 5.21 11.15
N VAL A 235 -3.50 4.62 12.26
CA VAL A 235 -2.91 4.82 13.59
C VAL A 235 -1.46 4.33 13.63
N VAL A 236 -1.17 3.16 13.05
CA VAL A 236 0.20 2.63 12.99
C VAL A 236 1.09 3.51 12.12
N GLY A 237 0.61 3.92 10.94
CA GLY A 237 1.32 4.84 10.07
C GLY A 237 1.62 6.18 10.74
N TRP A 238 0.63 6.72 11.46
CA TRP A 238 0.76 7.96 12.23
C TRP A 238 1.75 7.85 13.38
N ARG A 239 1.71 6.76 14.16
CA ARG A 239 2.67 6.49 15.24
C ARG A 239 4.09 6.36 14.71
N ALA A 240 4.28 5.65 13.60
CA ALA A 240 5.57 5.53 12.91
C ALA A 240 6.07 6.89 12.41
N HIS A 241 5.17 7.75 11.94
CA HIS A 241 5.52 9.11 11.51
C HIS A 241 5.95 9.99 12.70
N ARG A 242 5.17 10.00 13.80
CA ARG A 242 5.46 10.82 15.00
C ARG A 242 6.72 10.42 15.75
N SER A 243 7.00 9.12 15.86
CA SER A 243 8.18 8.63 16.61
C SER A 243 9.51 9.18 16.08
N ARG A 244 9.53 9.67 14.83
CA ARG A 244 10.70 10.32 14.22
C ARG A 244 10.80 11.81 14.53
N ALA A 245 9.68 12.52 14.65
CA ALA A 245 9.70 13.96 14.95
C ALA A 245 10.31 14.26 16.33
N ILE A 246 10.32 13.26 17.21
CA ILE A 246 10.82 13.35 18.58
C ILE A 246 12.31 12.92 18.67
N ALA A 247 12.86 12.25 17.65
CA ALA A 247 14.26 11.87 17.66
C ALA A 247 15.13 13.14 17.55
N PRO A 248 15.96 13.46 18.57
CA PRO A 248 16.79 14.66 18.53
C PRO A 248 17.71 14.62 17.30
N PRO A 249 17.96 15.77 16.65
CA PRO A 249 18.92 15.82 15.56
C PRO A 249 20.24 15.24 16.08
N ALA A 250 20.80 14.29 15.33
CA ALA A 250 22.09 13.71 15.67
C ALA A 250 23.06 14.88 15.88
N THR A 251 23.53 15.05 17.11
CA THR A 251 24.47 16.11 17.46
C THR A 251 25.66 15.97 16.50
N PRO A 252 26.02 17.00 15.73
CA PRO A 252 27.16 16.90 14.83
C PRO A 252 28.37 16.59 15.72
N THR A 253 28.91 15.37 15.59
CA THR A 253 30.14 14.98 16.25
C THR A 253 31.21 15.90 15.69
N THR A 254 31.59 16.91 16.48
CA THR A 254 32.71 17.79 16.15
C THR A 254 33.92 16.87 15.98
N PRO A 255 34.62 16.92 14.83
CA PRO A 255 35.82 16.12 14.65
C PRO A 255 36.79 16.45 15.79
N ALA A 256 37.30 15.41 16.46
CA ALA A 256 38.30 15.57 17.48
C ALA A 256 39.50 16.33 16.88
N PRO A 257 40.09 17.29 17.61
CA PRO A 257 41.25 18.03 17.12
C PRO A 257 42.36 17.04 16.79
N SER A 258 42.86 17.10 15.57
CA SER A 258 43.99 16.31 15.10
C SER A 258 45.23 16.67 15.94
N PRO A 259 45.94 15.68 16.52
CA PRO A 259 47.23 15.90 17.20
C PRO A 259 48.36 16.24 16.21
#